data_AF-A0A833A230-F1
#
_entry.id   AF-A0A833A230-F1
#
_cell.length_a   1.000
_cell.length_b   1.000
_cell.length_c   1.000
_cell.angle_alpha   90.00
_cell.angle_beta   90.00
_cell.angle_gamma   90.00
#
_symmetry.space_group_name_H-M   'P 1'
#
loop_
_entity.id
_entity.type
_entity.pdbx_description
1 polymer ?
#
loop_
_entity_poly.entity_id
_entity_poly.type
_entity_poly.pdbx_seq_one_letter_code
_entity_poly.pdbx_strand_id
1 'polypeptide(L)'
;MQLKEKFPGIFVKGREIYTENLVKGFRYSDEKIIKIKGVEYREFNPFRSKLAAAVAKGFEHLPFPEKRDWIMLYLGAAHGYTVSYVSDILCNGFIYAVEFSDRCFKELLPVCKERKNIAPIFADARKPEEYSWIEEVHALYVDIAQPDATEIAMRNADEFLKQNGILFLAIKTRSIDVTQKPKKICQAEVEKLSQAGWKILEWRMLDPFEKDHGFIIAKK
;
A
#
# COMPACT_ATOMS: atom_id res chain seq x y z
N MET A 1 -0.04 -22.90 16.50
CA MET A 1 0.01 -22.73 15.02
C MET A 1 1.38 -22.21 14.62
N GLN A 2 1.97 -22.77 13.57
CA GLN A 2 3.24 -22.32 12.99
C GLN A 2 3.04 -21.08 12.12
N LEU A 3 4.06 -20.22 12.03
CA LEU A 3 4.09 -19.09 11.10
C LEU A 3 4.20 -19.64 9.67
N LYS A 4 3.34 -19.19 8.76
CA LYS A 4 3.33 -19.60 7.35
C LYS A 4 3.36 -18.37 6.46
N GLU A 5 4.12 -18.43 5.37
CA GLU A 5 4.05 -17.40 4.33
C GLU A 5 2.74 -17.57 3.54
N LYS A 6 1.94 -16.51 3.47
CA LYS A 6 0.66 -16.49 2.73
C LYS A 6 0.83 -15.83 1.36
N PHE A 7 1.61 -14.76 1.31
CA PHE A 7 2.04 -14.06 0.10
C PHE A 7 3.53 -13.73 0.25
N PRO A 8 4.26 -13.46 -0.84
CA PRO A 8 5.68 -13.10 -0.74
C PRO A 8 5.92 -11.98 0.26
N GLY A 9 6.70 -12.25 1.31
CA GLY A 9 7.02 -11.30 2.38
C GLY A 9 5.91 -11.05 3.42
N ILE A 10 4.75 -11.70 3.30
CA ILE A 10 3.62 -11.61 4.23
C ILE A 10 3.35 -12.97 4.87
N PHE A 11 3.45 -13.00 6.18
CA PHE A 11 3.33 -14.21 6.99
C PHE A 11 2.07 -14.17 7.86
N VAL A 12 1.51 -15.33 8.17
CA VAL A 12 0.32 -15.47 9.02
C VAL A 12 0.53 -16.53 10.09
N LYS A 13 0.00 -16.27 11.29
CA LYS A 13 -0.07 -17.22 12.40
C LYS A 13 -1.47 -17.18 13.01
N GLY A 14 -2.33 -18.08 12.55
CA GLY A 14 -3.76 -17.99 12.88
C GLY A 14 -4.38 -16.76 12.22
N ARG A 15 -4.83 -15.78 13.03
CA ARG A 15 -5.38 -14.49 12.56
C ARG A 15 -4.37 -13.35 12.57
N GLU A 16 -3.22 -13.54 13.22
CA GLU A 16 -2.16 -12.53 13.29
C GLU A 16 -1.39 -12.52 11.96
N ILE A 17 -1.12 -11.32 11.43
CA ILE A 17 -0.36 -11.09 10.19
C ILE A 17 0.99 -10.50 10.57
N TYR A 18 2.05 -10.88 9.86
CA TYR A 18 3.41 -10.46 10.12
C TYR A 18 4.16 -10.15 8.83
N THR A 19 5.19 -9.32 8.94
CA THR A 19 6.22 -9.13 7.90
C THR A 19 7.59 -9.35 8.53
N GLU A 20 8.56 -9.76 7.73
CA GLU A 20 9.95 -9.90 8.17
C GLU A 20 10.58 -8.51 8.34
N ASN A 21 11.10 -8.21 9.52
CA ASN A 21 11.66 -6.90 9.83
C ASN A 21 12.99 -6.68 9.09
N LEU A 22 12.99 -5.76 8.13
CA LEU A 22 14.19 -5.38 7.37
C LEU A 22 15.22 -4.67 8.23
N VAL A 23 14.79 -3.86 9.22
CA VAL A 23 15.68 -3.06 10.08
C VAL A 23 15.58 -3.55 11.53
N LYS A 24 16.44 -4.51 11.87
CA LYS A 24 16.46 -5.15 13.20
C LYS A 24 16.70 -4.11 14.30
N GLY A 25 15.91 -4.19 15.37
CA GLY A 25 16.01 -3.29 16.53
C GLY A 25 15.39 -1.90 16.35
N PHE A 26 15.03 -1.47 15.13
CA PHE A 26 14.28 -0.24 14.92
C PHE A 26 12.77 -0.47 15.09
N ARG A 27 12.13 0.34 15.93
CA ARG A 27 10.67 0.35 16.12
C ARG A 27 10.15 1.76 15.92
N TYR A 28 9.42 1.96 14.82
CA TYR A 28 8.72 3.21 14.57
C TYR A 28 7.39 3.30 15.33
N SER A 29 6.78 2.15 15.58
CA SER A 29 5.49 2.04 16.24
C SER A 29 5.56 0.95 17.32
N ASP A 30 4.50 0.83 18.08
CA ASP A 30 4.32 -0.06 19.22
C ASP A 30 3.96 -1.50 18.83
N GLU A 31 4.20 -1.90 17.58
CA GLU A 31 3.87 -3.24 17.11
C GLU A 31 4.60 -4.35 17.87
N LYS A 32 3.91 -5.46 18.06
CA LYS A 32 4.48 -6.67 18.62
C LYS A 32 5.53 -7.24 17.66
N ILE A 33 6.70 -7.57 18.21
CA ILE A 33 7.77 -8.26 17.48
C ILE A 33 7.94 -9.66 18.06
N ILE A 34 8.01 -10.66 17.18
CA ILE A 34 8.35 -12.04 17.53
C ILE A 34 9.65 -12.44 16.85
N LYS A 35 10.43 -13.30 17.50
CA LYS A 35 11.66 -13.84 16.93
C LYS A 35 11.52 -15.34 16.72
N ILE A 36 11.69 -15.80 15.49
CA ILE A 36 11.61 -17.22 15.14
C ILE A 36 12.88 -17.57 14.36
N LYS A 37 13.64 -18.56 14.86
CA LYS A 37 14.89 -19.02 14.23
C LYS A 37 15.87 -17.89 13.90
N GLY A 38 15.94 -16.86 14.75
CA GLY A 38 16.86 -15.73 14.55
C GLY A 38 16.33 -14.59 13.67
N VAL A 39 15.17 -14.78 13.02
CA VAL A 39 14.50 -13.77 12.19
C VAL A 39 13.48 -13.00 13.03
N GLU A 40 13.44 -11.67 12.89
CA GLU A 40 12.47 -10.80 13.55
C GLU A 40 11.26 -10.59 12.64
N TYR A 41 10.07 -10.78 13.19
CA TYR A 41 8.80 -10.54 12.51
C TYR A 41 8.00 -9.49 13.26
N ARG A 42 7.53 -8.48 12.54
CA ARG A 42 6.69 -7.39 13.05
C ARG A 42 5.22 -7.70 12.77
N GLU A 43 4.37 -7.59 13.78
CA GLU A 43 2.93 -7.72 13.63
C GLU A 43 2.40 -6.60 12.72
N PHE A 44 1.61 -6.98 11.72
CA PHE A 44 1.02 -6.09 10.75
C PHE A 44 -0.48 -5.97 11.00
N ASN A 45 -0.88 -4.88 11.66
CA ASN A 45 -2.22 -4.73 12.20
C ASN A 45 -3.24 -4.35 11.11
N PRO A 46 -4.29 -5.17 10.87
CA PRO A 46 -5.33 -4.88 9.89
C PRO A 46 -6.19 -3.65 10.23
N PHE A 47 -6.28 -3.23 11.50
CA PHE A 47 -7.02 -2.03 11.92
C PHE A 47 -6.23 -0.72 11.71
N ARG A 48 -4.97 -0.80 11.29
CA ARG A 48 -4.10 0.37 11.04
C ARG A 48 -3.61 0.45 9.59
N SER A 49 -3.85 -0.58 8.79
CA SER A 49 -3.35 -0.69 7.42
C SER A 49 -4.37 -1.39 6.54
N LYS A 50 -4.77 -0.69 5.48
CA LYS A 50 -5.68 -1.21 4.45
C LYS A 50 -5.11 -2.41 3.71
N LEU A 51 -3.79 -2.48 3.54
CA LEU A 51 -3.13 -3.65 2.97
C LEU A 51 -3.23 -4.87 3.90
N ALA A 52 -2.99 -4.68 5.21
CA ALA A 52 -3.17 -5.75 6.18
C ALA A 52 -4.65 -6.16 6.32
N ALA A 53 -5.57 -5.19 6.26
CA ALA A 53 -7.00 -5.46 6.20
C ALA A 53 -7.35 -6.31 4.97
N ALA A 54 -6.79 -6.03 3.79
CA ALA A 54 -7.00 -6.86 2.60
C ALA A 54 -6.56 -8.32 2.83
N VAL A 55 -5.37 -8.53 3.41
CA VAL A 55 -4.90 -9.88 3.80
C VAL A 55 -5.89 -10.58 4.75
N ALA A 56 -6.38 -9.85 5.76
CA ALA A 56 -7.31 -10.36 6.78
C ALA A 56 -8.72 -10.62 6.23
N LYS A 57 -9.16 -9.84 5.25
CA LYS A 57 -10.43 -10.01 4.51
C LYS A 57 -10.41 -11.17 3.52
N GLY A 58 -9.28 -11.87 3.42
CA GLY A 58 -9.15 -13.05 2.61
C GLY A 58 -9.05 -12.73 1.13
N PHE A 59 -8.34 -11.66 0.76
CA PHE A 59 -7.84 -11.56 -0.61
C PHE A 59 -7.10 -12.84 -0.97
N GLU A 60 -7.32 -13.33 -2.19
CA GLU A 60 -6.72 -14.54 -2.72
C GLU A 60 -5.47 -14.20 -3.54
N HIS A 61 -5.42 -12.98 -4.09
CA HIS A 61 -4.32 -12.52 -4.92
C HIS A 61 -3.77 -11.18 -4.42
N LEU A 62 -2.60 -11.22 -3.77
CA LEU A 62 -1.72 -10.05 -3.61
C LEU A 62 -0.49 -10.27 -4.47
N PRO A 63 -0.38 -9.63 -5.65
CA PRO A 63 0.61 -10.00 -6.67
C PRO A 63 2.01 -9.48 -6.36
N PHE A 64 2.47 -9.49 -5.10
CA PHE A 64 3.87 -9.18 -4.79
C PHE A 64 4.81 -10.23 -5.44
N PRO A 65 6.00 -9.83 -5.90
CA PRO A 65 6.93 -10.73 -6.57
C PRO A 65 7.64 -11.64 -5.57
N GLU A 66 7.86 -12.90 -5.94
CA GLU A 66 8.67 -13.85 -5.15
C GLU A 66 10.08 -13.33 -4.85
N LYS A 67 10.67 -12.58 -5.80
CA LYS A 67 12.00 -11.97 -5.63
C LYS A 67 12.00 -10.75 -4.71
N ARG A 68 10.83 -10.21 -4.37
CA ARG A 68 10.65 -9.04 -3.49
C ARG A 68 11.43 -7.81 -3.95
N ASP A 69 11.61 -7.67 -5.27
CA ASP A 69 12.52 -6.73 -5.96
C ASP A 69 11.78 -5.61 -6.73
N TRP A 70 10.47 -5.48 -6.55
CA TRP A 70 9.72 -4.42 -7.22
C TRP A 70 10.11 -3.03 -6.72
N ILE A 71 10.27 -2.14 -7.69
CA ILE A 71 10.21 -0.70 -7.52
C ILE A 71 8.73 -0.29 -7.47
N MET A 72 8.31 0.42 -6.43
CA MET A 72 6.93 0.85 -6.20
C MET A 72 6.83 2.36 -6.00
N LEU A 73 5.83 2.99 -6.62
CA LEU A 73 5.40 4.35 -6.27
C LEU A 73 4.29 4.26 -5.23
N TYR A 74 4.43 4.95 -4.10
CA TYR A 74 3.47 4.97 -3.00
C TYR A 74 2.93 6.39 -2.85
N LEU A 75 1.64 6.58 -3.11
CA LEU A 75 0.96 7.87 -3.01
C LEU A 75 0.17 7.97 -1.70
N GLY A 76 0.51 8.96 -0.87
CA GLY A 76 -0.10 9.17 0.44
C GLY A 76 0.58 8.36 1.54
N ALA A 77 1.91 8.45 1.64
CA ALA A 77 2.70 7.71 2.63
C ALA A 77 2.38 8.07 4.09
N ALA A 78 1.75 9.23 4.32
CA ALA A 78 1.41 9.78 5.63
C ALA A 78 2.62 9.73 6.57
N HIS A 79 2.43 9.23 7.79
CA HIS A 79 3.48 9.11 8.80
C HIS A 79 4.41 7.91 8.59
N GLY A 80 4.18 7.09 7.56
CA GLY A 80 5.08 5.99 7.22
C GLY A 80 4.75 4.63 7.86
N TYR A 81 3.58 4.46 8.49
CA TYR A 81 3.17 3.17 9.07
C TYR A 81 3.16 2.06 8.01
N THR A 82 2.23 2.12 7.05
CA THR A 82 2.06 1.05 6.04
C THR A 82 3.25 0.95 5.08
N VAL A 83 3.83 2.08 4.64
CA VAL A 83 5.01 2.05 3.76
C VAL A 83 6.21 1.35 4.42
N SER A 84 6.33 1.39 5.75
CA SER A 84 7.36 0.60 6.46
C SER A 84 7.17 -0.91 6.30
N TYR A 85 5.93 -1.40 6.28
CA TYR A 85 5.62 -2.82 6.03
C TYR A 85 5.76 -3.18 4.56
N VAL A 86 5.45 -2.25 3.64
CA VAL A 86 5.73 -2.46 2.21
C VAL A 86 7.24 -2.52 1.96
N SER A 87 8.04 -1.74 2.69
CA SER A 87 9.51 -1.82 2.68
C SER A 87 10.01 -3.16 3.21
N ASP A 88 9.38 -3.72 4.24
CA ASP A 88 9.64 -5.10 4.66
C ASP A 88 9.30 -6.07 3.53
N ILE A 89 8.11 -5.99 2.94
CA ILE A 89 7.64 -6.88 1.85
C ILE A 89 8.56 -6.81 0.62
N LEU A 90 8.97 -5.62 0.20
CA LEU A 90 9.85 -5.38 -0.95
C LEU A 90 11.31 -5.20 -0.49
N CYS A 91 11.82 -6.19 0.26
CA CYS A 91 13.14 -6.10 0.89
C CYS A 91 14.31 -5.97 -0.08
N ASN A 92 14.15 -6.42 -1.34
CA ASN A 92 15.15 -6.30 -2.41
C ASN A 92 14.76 -5.21 -3.43
N GLY A 93 13.66 -4.50 -3.20
CA GLY A 93 13.10 -3.50 -4.09
C GLY A 93 13.34 -2.07 -3.60
N PHE A 94 12.55 -1.14 -4.11
CA PHE A 94 12.66 0.28 -3.79
C PHE A 94 11.28 0.95 -3.77
N ILE A 95 11.09 1.96 -2.93
CA ILE A 95 9.81 2.64 -2.77
C ILE A 95 10.01 4.15 -2.87
N TYR A 96 9.33 4.78 -3.83
CA TYR A 96 9.17 6.22 -3.89
C TYR A 96 7.90 6.60 -3.09
N ALA A 97 8.06 7.27 -1.97
CA ALA A 97 6.98 7.57 -1.02
C ALA A 97 6.57 9.04 -1.11
N VAL A 98 5.49 9.33 -1.84
CA VAL A 98 4.95 10.67 -2.04
C VAL A 98 4.02 11.05 -0.88
N GLU A 99 4.28 12.21 -0.28
CA GLU A 99 3.44 12.81 0.76
C GLU A 99 3.48 14.34 0.66
N PHE A 100 2.32 14.99 0.71
CA PHE A 100 2.18 16.44 0.51
C PHE A 100 2.07 17.22 1.82
N SER A 101 1.65 16.56 2.91
CA SER A 101 1.48 17.19 4.22
C SER A 101 2.83 17.36 4.90
N ASP A 102 3.25 18.61 5.14
CA ASP A 102 4.50 18.94 5.84
C ASP A 102 4.65 18.20 7.18
N ARG A 103 3.55 18.12 7.95
CA ARG A 103 3.54 17.39 9.22
C ARG A 103 3.80 15.90 9.02
N CYS A 104 3.03 15.24 8.14
CA CYS A 104 3.18 13.81 7.89
C CYS A 104 4.56 13.50 7.32
N PHE A 105 5.04 14.34 6.40
CA PHE A 105 6.34 14.21 5.78
C PHE A 105 7.47 14.26 6.82
N LYS A 106 7.44 15.22 7.75
CA LYS A 106 8.41 15.28 8.86
C LYS A 106 8.42 14.02 9.72
N GLU A 107 7.24 13.42 9.94
CA GLU A 107 7.11 12.18 10.71
C GLU A 107 7.51 10.92 9.90
N LEU A 108 7.49 10.99 8.57
CA LEU A 108 7.97 9.95 7.64
C LEU A 108 9.51 9.91 7.56
N LEU A 109 10.19 11.06 7.62
CA LEU A 109 11.65 11.15 7.45
C LEU A 109 12.46 10.21 8.38
N PRO A 110 12.15 10.07 9.68
CA PRO A 110 12.83 9.10 10.54
C PRO A 110 12.70 7.65 10.05
N VAL A 111 11.56 7.26 9.47
CA VAL A 111 11.35 5.93 8.89
C VAL A 111 12.28 5.72 7.70
N CYS A 112 12.33 6.70 6.78
CA CYS A 112 13.17 6.65 5.60
C CYS A 112 14.68 6.71 5.92
N LYS A 113 15.06 7.38 7.02
CA LYS A 113 16.46 7.43 7.47
C LYS A 113 16.97 6.03 7.82
N GLU A 114 16.14 5.21 8.46
CA GLU A 114 16.50 3.85 8.86
C GLU A 114 16.28 2.84 7.73
N ARG A 115 15.21 3.00 6.93
CA ARG A 115 14.85 2.11 5.83
C ARG A 115 15.39 2.62 4.49
N LYS A 116 16.55 2.08 4.10
CA LYS A 116 17.30 2.52 2.90
C LYS A 116 16.61 2.24 1.56
N ASN A 117 15.57 1.41 1.53
CA ASN A 117 14.77 1.15 0.34
C ASN A 117 13.54 2.07 0.20
N ILE A 118 13.47 3.17 0.96
CA ILE A 118 12.41 4.17 0.84
C ILE A 118 13.02 5.54 0.55
N ALA A 119 12.63 6.15 -0.57
CA ALA A 119 12.90 7.55 -0.90
C ALA A 119 11.64 8.40 -0.63
N PRO A 120 11.64 9.30 0.37
CA PRO A 120 10.53 10.20 0.60
C PRO A 120 10.52 11.34 -0.43
N ILE A 121 9.36 11.65 -0.99
CA ILE A 121 9.14 12.72 -1.97
C ILE A 121 8.09 13.69 -1.42
N PHE A 122 8.48 14.93 -1.17
CA PHE A 122 7.56 15.97 -0.72
C PHE A 122 6.90 16.64 -1.93
N ALA A 123 5.75 16.11 -2.36
CA ALA A 123 5.05 16.56 -3.55
C ALA A 123 3.55 16.26 -3.47
N ASP A 124 2.76 16.91 -4.33
CA ASP A 124 1.34 16.63 -4.49
C ASP A 124 1.13 15.52 -5.53
N ALA A 125 0.49 14.42 -5.11
CA ALA A 125 0.19 13.29 -6.00
C ALA A 125 -0.67 13.68 -7.23
N ARG A 126 -1.38 14.81 -7.17
CA ARG A 126 -2.15 15.38 -8.30
C ARG A 126 -1.25 15.96 -9.40
N LYS A 127 0.03 16.15 -9.13
CA LYS A 127 1.00 16.81 -10.00
C LYS A 127 2.23 15.91 -10.23
N PRO A 128 2.08 14.77 -10.93
CA PRO A 128 3.18 13.85 -11.20
C PRO A 128 4.40 14.51 -11.85
N GLU A 129 4.21 15.61 -12.58
CA GLU A 129 5.27 16.44 -13.14
C GLU A 129 6.31 16.92 -12.12
N GLU A 130 5.92 17.16 -10.86
CA GLU A 130 6.82 17.62 -9.78
C GLU A 130 7.87 16.56 -9.40
N TYR A 131 7.62 15.30 -9.73
CA TYR A 131 8.52 14.17 -9.46
C TYR A 131 8.73 13.27 -10.69
N SER A 132 8.63 13.86 -11.88
CA SER A 132 8.90 13.19 -13.18
C SER A 132 10.33 12.65 -13.34
N TRP A 133 11.23 12.96 -12.41
CA TRP A 133 12.61 12.46 -12.38
C TRP A 133 12.74 11.02 -11.85
N ILE A 134 11.67 10.41 -11.32
CA ILE A 134 11.69 9.00 -10.90
C ILE A 134 11.64 8.05 -12.12
N GLU A 135 12.16 6.85 -11.95
CA GLU A 135 12.09 5.80 -12.97
C GLU A 135 10.71 5.12 -13.05
N GLU A 136 10.48 4.34 -14.11
CA GLU A 136 9.27 3.52 -14.22
C GLU A 136 9.19 2.48 -13.10
N VAL A 137 7.99 2.33 -12.53
CA VAL A 137 7.71 1.44 -11.39
C VAL A 137 6.92 0.20 -11.81
N HIS A 138 7.08 -0.88 -11.04
CA HIS A 138 6.35 -2.14 -11.25
C HIS A 138 4.95 -2.11 -10.65
N ALA A 139 4.78 -1.30 -9.58
CA ALA A 139 3.52 -1.17 -8.89
C ALA A 139 3.27 0.25 -8.39
N LEU A 140 2.00 0.62 -8.33
CA LEU A 140 1.49 1.83 -7.72
C LEU A 140 0.64 1.45 -6.51
N TYR A 141 0.93 2.01 -5.34
CA TYR A 141 0.08 1.90 -4.16
C TYR A 141 -0.50 3.27 -3.83
N VAL A 142 -1.82 3.37 -3.69
CA VAL A 142 -2.52 4.65 -3.50
C VAL A 142 -3.41 4.58 -2.26
N ASP A 143 -3.15 5.43 -1.26
CA ASP A 143 -3.96 5.59 -0.04
C ASP A 143 -4.15 7.07 0.32
N ILE A 144 -4.62 7.84 -0.66
CA ILE A 144 -4.94 9.26 -0.50
C ILE A 144 -6.41 9.45 -0.12
N ALA A 145 -6.69 10.50 0.66
CA ALA A 145 -8.04 10.87 1.08
C ALA A 145 -8.63 11.95 0.16
N GLN A 146 -8.73 11.65 -1.13
CA GLN A 146 -9.24 12.57 -2.15
C GLN A 146 -10.47 11.98 -2.85
N PRO A 147 -11.48 12.80 -3.23
CA PRO A 147 -12.64 12.33 -3.99
C PRO A 147 -12.26 11.75 -5.37
N ASP A 148 -11.21 12.28 -5.98
CA ASP A 148 -10.66 11.94 -7.29
C ASP A 148 -9.46 10.97 -7.21
N ALA A 149 -9.41 10.13 -6.16
CA ALA A 149 -8.28 9.24 -5.92
C ALA A 149 -7.98 8.28 -7.08
N THR A 150 -9.01 7.80 -7.76
CA THR A 150 -8.87 6.88 -8.91
C THR A 150 -8.30 7.59 -10.12
N GLU A 151 -8.72 8.82 -10.39
CA GLU A 151 -8.19 9.67 -11.45
C GLU A 151 -6.72 10.02 -11.20
N ILE A 152 -6.38 10.37 -9.95
CA ILE A 152 -4.99 10.60 -9.53
C ILE A 152 -4.15 9.34 -9.73
N ALA A 153 -4.69 8.16 -9.37
CA ALA A 153 -4.02 6.89 -9.57
C ALA A 153 -3.76 6.60 -11.06
N MET A 154 -4.75 6.82 -11.92
CA MET A 154 -4.62 6.62 -13.37
C MET A 154 -3.58 7.58 -13.97
N ARG A 155 -3.62 8.87 -13.61
CA ARG A 155 -2.64 9.86 -14.09
C ARG A 155 -1.20 9.50 -13.70
N ASN A 156 -0.98 9.05 -12.46
CA ASN A 156 0.34 8.58 -12.02
C ASN A 156 0.75 7.28 -12.71
N ALA A 157 -0.19 6.39 -12.97
CA ALA A 157 0.08 5.16 -13.68
C ALA A 157 0.40 5.40 -15.17
N ASP A 158 -0.15 6.43 -15.78
CA ASP A 158 0.20 6.85 -17.15
C ASP A 158 1.63 7.37 -17.27
N GLU A 159 2.09 8.08 -16.26
CA GLU A 159 3.46 8.61 -16.23
C GLU A 159 4.50 7.55 -15.84
N PHE A 160 4.22 6.73 -14.82
CA PHE A 160 5.27 5.94 -14.14
C PHE A 160 5.08 4.43 -14.19
N LEU A 161 3.87 3.91 -14.41
CA LEU A 161 3.63 2.47 -14.25
C LEU A 161 4.00 1.72 -15.54
N LYS A 162 4.90 0.74 -15.42
CA LYS A 162 5.26 -0.16 -16.52
C LYS A 162 4.04 -0.84 -17.12
N GLN A 163 4.14 -1.23 -18.39
CA GLN A 163 3.15 -2.11 -19.01
C GLN A 163 2.98 -3.38 -18.17
N ASN A 164 1.74 -3.85 -17.98
CA ASN A 164 1.41 -4.96 -17.08
C ASN A 164 1.66 -4.69 -15.58
N GLY A 165 1.95 -3.45 -15.18
CA GLY A 165 2.15 -3.07 -13.78
C GLY A 165 0.87 -3.18 -12.95
N ILE A 166 1.05 -3.25 -11.63
CA ILE A 166 -0.06 -3.45 -10.68
C ILE A 166 -0.43 -2.15 -9.97
N LEU A 167 -1.72 -1.90 -9.86
CA LEU A 167 -2.31 -0.88 -8.99
C LEU A 167 -2.90 -1.52 -7.74
N PHE A 168 -2.49 -1.03 -6.58
CA PHE A 168 -3.13 -1.24 -5.28
C PHE A 168 -3.81 0.06 -4.87
N LEU A 169 -5.14 0.10 -4.90
CA LEU A 169 -5.91 1.32 -4.66
C LEU A 169 -6.81 1.15 -3.43
N ALA A 170 -6.54 1.95 -2.41
CA ALA A 170 -7.43 2.12 -1.27
C ALA A 170 -8.46 3.22 -1.54
N ILE A 171 -9.74 2.87 -1.48
CA ILE A 171 -10.86 3.79 -1.62
C ILE A 171 -11.39 4.16 -0.24
N LYS A 172 -11.34 5.45 0.10
CA LYS A 172 -12.00 6.01 1.29
C LYS A 172 -13.37 6.51 0.88
N THR A 173 -14.41 5.67 1.02
CA THR A 173 -15.70 5.99 0.38
C THR A 173 -16.31 7.29 0.91
N ARG A 174 -16.06 7.61 2.18
CA ARG A 174 -16.53 8.84 2.83
C ARG A 174 -15.84 10.11 2.35
N SER A 175 -14.65 10.02 1.76
CA SER A 175 -14.01 11.15 1.09
C SER A 175 -14.66 11.46 -0.26
N ILE A 176 -15.35 10.48 -0.87
CA ILE A 176 -16.03 10.63 -2.16
C ILE A 176 -17.47 11.10 -1.94
N ASP A 177 -18.27 10.35 -1.17
CA ASP A 177 -19.66 10.68 -0.90
C ASP A 177 -20.09 10.12 0.47
N VAL A 178 -20.59 11.01 1.33
CA VAL A 178 -21.02 10.64 2.69
C VAL A 178 -22.44 10.06 2.74
N THR A 179 -23.26 10.32 1.73
CA THR A 179 -24.68 9.94 1.66
C THR A 179 -24.88 8.57 1.02
N GLN A 180 -24.02 8.21 0.06
CA GLN A 180 -24.12 6.97 -0.67
C GLN A 180 -23.63 5.76 0.15
N LYS A 181 -24.09 4.57 -0.25
CA LYS A 181 -23.64 3.31 0.36
C LYS A 181 -22.18 3.06 -0.04
N PRO A 182 -21.25 2.80 0.90
CA PRO A 182 -19.82 2.56 0.62
C PRO A 182 -19.57 1.56 -0.50
N LYS A 183 -20.29 0.42 -0.48
CA LYS A 183 -20.15 -0.61 -1.51
C LYS A 183 -20.47 -0.10 -2.92
N LYS A 184 -21.48 0.78 -3.06
CA LYS A 184 -21.86 1.36 -4.37
C LYS A 184 -20.77 2.30 -4.88
N ILE A 185 -20.18 3.10 -3.99
CA ILE A 185 -19.06 3.99 -4.33
C ILE A 185 -17.88 3.16 -4.84
N CYS A 186 -17.46 2.12 -4.11
CA CYS A 186 -16.38 1.24 -4.57
C CYS A 186 -16.69 0.56 -5.91
N GLN A 187 -17.93 0.13 -6.13
CA GLN A 187 -18.34 -0.44 -7.42
C GLN A 187 -18.20 0.56 -8.56
N ALA A 188 -18.60 1.81 -8.37
CA ALA A 188 -18.42 2.86 -9.37
C ALA A 188 -16.93 3.13 -9.67
N GLU A 189 -16.05 3.11 -8.66
CA GLU A 189 -14.60 3.26 -8.87
C GLU A 189 -13.98 2.07 -9.62
N VAL A 190 -14.46 0.85 -9.37
CA VAL A 190 -14.06 -0.35 -10.12
C VAL A 190 -14.51 -0.26 -11.58
N GLU A 191 -15.73 0.21 -11.83
CA GLU A 191 -16.26 0.43 -13.18
C GLU A 191 -15.46 1.51 -13.92
N LYS A 192 -15.10 2.61 -13.25
CA LYS A 192 -14.25 3.68 -13.79
C LYS A 192 -12.90 3.13 -14.27
N LEU A 193 -12.21 2.33 -13.45
CA LEU A 193 -10.96 1.67 -13.83
C LEU A 193 -11.14 0.73 -15.03
N SER A 194 -12.22 -0.05 -15.02
CA SER A 194 -12.52 -1.02 -16.09
C SER A 194 -12.77 -0.32 -17.43
N GLN A 195 -13.51 0.80 -17.41
CA GLN A 195 -13.75 1.64 -18.60
C GLN A 195 -12.47 2.30 -19.12
N ALA A 196 -11.52 2.60 -18.24
CA ALA A 196 -10.18 3.08 -18.59
C ALA A 196 -9.23 1.96 -19.06
N GLY A 197 -9.71 0.73 -19.24
CA GLY A 197 -8.94 -0.39 -19.81
C GLY A 197 -8.19 -1.24 -18.78
N TRP A 198 -8.34 -0.98 -17.48
CA TRP A 198 -7.68 -1.77 -16.44
C TRP A 198 -8.34 -3.13 -16.25
N LYS A 199 -7.53 -4.17 -16.07
CA LYS A 199 -8.02 -5.47 -15.63
C LYS A 199 -8.11 -5.52 -14.11
N ILE A 200 -9.32 -5.57 -13.59
CA ILE A 200 -9.57 -5.76 -12.16
C ILE A 200 -9.19 -7.20 -11.77
N LEU A 201 -8.25 -7.35 -10.84
CA LEU A 201 -7.80 -8.64 -10.33
C LEU A 201 -8.66 -9.07 -9.14
N GLU A 202 -8.84 -8.18 -8.17
CA GLU A 202 -9.66 -8.43 -6.99
C GLU A 202 -10.07 -7.09 -6.36
N TRP A 203 -11.26 -7.03 -5.76
CA TRP A 203 -11.62 -5.91 -4.89
C TRP A 203 -12.58 -6.37 -3.79
N ARG A 204 -12.49 -5.76 -2.60
CA ARG A 204 -13.40 -6.01 -1.49
C ARG A 204 -13.58 -4.78 -0.60
N MET A 205 -14.68 -4.74 0.13
CA MET A 205 -14.83 -3.87 1.30
C MET A 205 -13.97 -4.40 2.46
N LEU A 206 -13.41 -3.49 3.25
CA LEU A 206 -12.46 -3.81 4.32
C LEU A 206 -13.09 -3.93 5.71
N ASP A 207 -14.40 -3.71 5.85
CA ASP A 207 -15.12 -3.93 7.12
C ASP A 207 -14.93 -5.37 7.65
N PRO A 208 -14.67 -5.57 8.95
CA PRO A 208 -14.75 -4.59 10.04
C PRO A 208 -13.42 -3.90 10.37
N PHE A 209 -12.34 -4.17 9.64
CA PHE A 209 -11.00 -3.68 9.99
C PHE A 209 -10.81 -2.20 9.65
N GLU A 210 -11.23 -1.81 8.46
CA GLU A 210 -11.21 -0.43 7.97
C GLU A 210 -12.63 -0.09 7.51
N LYS A 211 -13.40 0.57 8.39
CA LYS A 211 -14.82 0.83 8.16
C LYS A 211 -15.01 1.78 6.98
N ASP A 212 -15.99 1.50 6.12
CA ASP A 212 -16.30 2.33 4.94
C ASP A 212 -15.11 2.50 3.97
N HIS A 213 -14.22 1.49 3.92
CA HIS A 213 -13.09 1.46 2.99
C HIS A 213 -13.19 0.30 2.01
N GLY A 214 -12.84 0.57 0.75
CA GLY A 214 -12.60 -0.44 -0.27
C GLY A 214 -11.11 -0.60 -0.54
N PHE A 215 -10.73 -1.78 -1.02
CA PHE A 215 -9.41 -2.03 -1.57
C PHE A 215 -9.56 -2.72 -2.91
N ILE A 216 -8.89 -2.18 -3.92
CA ILE A 216 -8.95 -2.63 -5.31
C ILE A 216 -7.53 -2.98 -5.75
N ILE A 217 -7.40 -4.11 -6.44
CA ILE A 217 -6.17 -4.52 -7.11
C ILE A 217 -6.50 -4.63 -8.59
N ALA A 218 -5.76 -3.89 -9.40
CA ALA A 218 -5.93 -3.86 -10.84
C ALA A 218 -4.58 -3.98 -11.54
N LYS A 219 -4.62 -4.37 -12.81
CA LYS A 219 -3.47 -4.49 -13.68
C LYS A 219 -3.68 -3.60 -14.91
N LYS A 220 -2.65 -2.84 -15.27
CA LYS A 220 -2.62 -2.00 -16.46
C LYS A 220 -2.41 -2.84 -17.72
#